data_AF-B9GCH2-F1
#
_entry.id   AF-B9GCH2-F1
#
_cell.length_a   1.000
_cell.length_b   1.000
_cell.length_c   1.000
_cell.angle_alpha   90.00
_cell.angle_beta   90.00
_cell.angle_gamma   90.00
#
_symmetry.space_group_name_H-M   'P 1'
#
loop_
_entity.id
_entity.type
_entity.pdbx_description
1 polymer ?
#
loop_
_entity_poly.entity_id
_entity_poly.type
_entity_poly.pdbx_seq_one_letter_code
_entity_poly.pdbx_strand_id
1 'polypeptide(L)'
;MSQQHFSEHEDVLEAQGVGNIANRQQQEFATWLRQRVIDLRKDGSSQVSDCLYALAIGPYKKLHKYSGCIIGGVRFLTKEREEGRKTQNSGVCVEGPHKGKIITYYGTLTDIYVLDYPNDRQVAFFMCDWYDLERNKPVIIDNDFVSINISKRWYTDDNYVLASQVKQVFYVPDTKLKGNWQVVQKVNHRHLFDPEVWSAGSESALDIGANEDIAFQEEEGGDIVLDDTFEANTLSRDDVIPEIVSDPKEIASLKEGLVSRSECEEETEN
;
A
#
# COMPACT_ATOMS: atom_id res chain seq x y z
N MET A 1 6.90 -19.16 8.48
CA MET A 1 8.21 -19.33 9.15
C MET A 1 8.41 -18.43 10.38
N SER A 2 8.07 -17.12 10.38
CA SER A 2 8.32 -16.28 11.58
C SER A 2 7.48 -16.67 12.82
N GLN A 3 6.23 -17.10 12.62
CA GLN A 3 5.35 -17.55 13.72
C GLN A 3 5.90 -18.76 14.49
N GLN A 4 6.59 -19.67 13.79
CA GLN A 4 7.18 -20.85 14.42
C GLN A 4 8.27 -20.48 15.43
N HIS A 5 9.20 -19.61 15.04
CA HIS A 5 10.27 -19.16 15.93
C HIS A 5 9.74 -18.30 17.07
N PHE A 6 8.66 -17.54 16.84
CA PHE A 6 8.01 -16.77 17.89
C PHE A 6 7.47 -17.69 19.00
N SER A 7 6.74 -18.74 18.62
CA SER A 7 6.26 -19.77 19.56
C SER A 7 7.42 -20.51 20.23
N GLU A 8 8.47 -20.86 19.49
CA GLU A 8 9.66 -21.53 20.04
C GLU A 8 10.33 -20.68 21.14
N HIS A 9 10.39 -19.35 20.96
CA HIS A 9 10.94 -18.47 21.98
C HIS A 9 10.02 -18.35 23.21
N GLU A 10 8.70 -18.35 23.02
CA GLU A 10 7.75 -18.39 24.14
C GLU A 10 7.94 -19.65 24.99
N ASP A 11 8.05 -20.82 24.34
CA ASP A 11 8.32 -22.09 25.02
C ASP A 11 9.64 -22.05 25.82
N VAL A 12 10.68 -21.40 25.25
CA VAL A 12 11.97 -21.21 25.93
C VAL A 12 11.82 -20.32 27.17
N LEU A 13 11.06 -19.23 27.08
CA LEU A 13 10.80 -18.33 28.21
C LEU A 13 9.96 -19.04 29.29
N GLU A 14 8.96 -19.83 28.90
CA GLU A 14 8.17 -20.64 29.83
C GLU A 14 9.02 -21.66 30.57
N ALA A 15 9.88 -22.38 29.86
CA ALA A 15 10.79 -23.37 30.44
C ALA A 15 11.81 -22.74 31.42
N GLN A 16 12.19 -21.48 31.20
CA GLN A 16 13.06 -20.72 32.10
C GLN A 16 12.33 -20.23 33.36
N GLY A 17 11.00 -20.35 33.42
CA GLY A 17 10.19 -19.90 34.54
C GLY A 17 10.18 -18.37 34.71
N VAL A 18 10.43 -17.62 33.63
CA VAL A 18 10.43 -16.16 33.68
C VAL A 18 9.00 -15.61 33.64
N GLY A 19 8.71 -14.68 34.54
CA GLY A 19 7.45 -13.94 34.52
C GLY A 19 7.41 -12.89 33.42
N ASN A 20 6.19 -12.44 33.06
CA ASN A 20 5.94 -11.40 32.05
C ASN A 20 6.47 -11.77 30.66
N ILE A 21 6.11 -12.98 30.19
CA ILE A 21 6.54 -13.57 28.92
C ILE A 21 6.30 -12.61 27.75
N ALA A 22 5.12 -11.99 27.65
CA ALA A 22 4.80 -11.06 26.57
C ALA A 22 5.78 -9.88 26.45
N ASN A 23 6.19 -9.29 27.58
CA ASN A 23 7.15 -8.19 27.58
C ASN A 23 8.56 -8.67 27.21
N ARG A 24 8.97 -9.83 27.75
CA ARG A 24 10.26 -10.47 27.42
C ARG A 24 10.35 -10.83 25.96
N GLN A 25 9.28 -11.40 25.41
CA GLN A 25 9.12 -11.72 24.01
C GLN A 25 9.39 -10.49 23.14
N GLN A 26 8.77 -9.36 23.46
CA GLN A 26 8.96 -8.12 22.70
C GLN A 26 10.42 -7.60 22.74
N GLN A 27 11.12 -7.75 23.86
CA GLN A 27 12.46 -7.18 24.06
C GLN A 27 13.59 -8.10 23.59
N GLU A 28 13.42 -9.41 23.77
CA GLU A 28 14.51 -10.38 23.65
C GLU A 28 14.44 -11.18 22.35
N PHE A 29 13.25 -11.29 21.74
CA PHE A 29 13.03 -12.14 20.57
C PHE A 29 13.98 -11.86 19.42
N ALA A 30 14.22 -10.58 19.07
CA ALA A 30 15.12 -10.24 17.97
C ALA A 30 16.56 -10.73 18.23
N THR A 31 17.05 -10.57 19.46
CA THR A 31 18.39 -11.02 19.86
C THR A 31 18.46 -12.54 19.90
N TRP A 32 17.44 -13.20 20.46
CA TRP A 32 17.34 -14.65 20.51
C TRP A 32 17.27 -15.25 19.10
N LEU A 33 16.43 -14.72 18.22
CA LEU A 33 16.25 -15.18 16.85
C LEU A 33 17.57 -15.09 16.08
N ARG A 34 18.29 -13.97 16.23
CA ARG A 34 19.63 -13.79 15.65
C ARG A 34 20.56 -14.94 16.04
N GLN A 35 20.64 -15.23 17.34
CA GLN A 35 21.53 -16.27 17.84
C GLN A 35 21.09 -17.66 17.35
N ARG A 36 19.79 -17.96 17.46
CA ARG A 36 19.18 -19.22 17.02
C ARG A 36 19.49 -19.52 15.55
N VAL A 37 19.31 -18.52 14.68
CA VAL A 37 19.54 -18.67 13.24
C VAL A 37 21.03 -18.78 12.90
N ILE A 38 21.91 -18.08 13.62
CA ILE A 38 23.37 -18.24 13.47
C ILE A 38 23.80 -19.67 13.81
N ASP A 39 23.29 -20.24 14.90
CA ASP A 39 23.68 -21.57 15.35
C ASP A 39 23.16 -22.65 14.39
N LEU A 40 21.89 -22.56 13.96
CA LEU A 40 21.33 -23.45 12.94
C LEU A 40 22.13 -23.42 11.62
N ARG A 41 22.59 -22.23 11.20
CA ARG A 41 23.39 -22.10 9.97
C ARG A 41 24.79 -22.70 10.11
N LYS A 42 25.43 -22.57 11.28
CA LYS A 42 26.73 -23.21 11.56
C LYS A 42 26.63 -24.73 11.55
N ASP A 43 25.52 -25.27 12.03
CA ASP A 43 25.25 -26.71 12.05
C ASP A 43 24.87 -27.27 10.66
N GLY A 44 24.83 -26.43 9.63
CA GLY A 44 24.49 -26.83 8.26
C GLY A 44 23.02 -27.17 8.07
N SER A 45 22.13 -26.67 8.94
CA SER A 45 20.69 -26.92 8.83
C SER A 45 20.12 -26.28 7.55
N SER A 46 19.42 -27.10 6.76
CA SER A 46 18.70 -26.64 5.56
C SER A 46 17.44 -25.82 5.90
N GLN A 47 17.10 -25.66 7.18
CA GLN A 47 15.95 -24.88 7.63
C GLN A 47 16.20 -23.37 7.58
N VAL A 48 17.46 -22.93 7.45
CA VAL A 48 17.81 -21.51 7.38
C VAL A 48 17.96 -21.07 5.94
N SER A 49 16.94 -20.40 5.40
CA SER A 49 17.06 -19.70 4.13
C SER A 49 17.89 -18.42 4.26
N ASP A 50 18.41 -17.91 3.15
CA ASP A 50 19.11 -16.62 3.13
C ASP A 50 18.20 -15.45 3.49
N CYS A 51 16.89 -15.55 3.23
CA CYS A 51 15.89 -14.59 3.69
C CYS A 51 15.81 -14.56 5.22
N LEU A 52 15.62 -15.74 5.84
CA LEU A 52 15.50 -15.87 7.28
C LEU A 52 16.78 -15.41 7.98
N TYR A 53 17.94 -15.77 7.42
CA TYR A 53 19.22 -15.31 7.91
C TYR A 53 19.32 -13.78 7.89
N ALA A 54 19.05 -13.14 6.75
CA ALA A 54 19.11 -11.69 6.64
C ALA A 54 18.19 -11.00 7.65
N LEU A 55 16.94 -11.46 7.78
CA LEU A 55 15.97 -10.93 8.73
C LEU A 55 16.45 -11.07 10.19
N ALA A 56 17.01 -12.23 10.56
CA ALA A 56 17.51 -12.48 11.91
C ALA A 56 18.77 -11.65 12.25
N ILE A 57 19.63 -11.40 11.27
CA ILE A 57 20.79 -10.50 11.42
C ILE A 57 20.34 -9.04 11.52
N GLY A 58 19.19 -8.69 10.95
CA GLY A 58 18.68 -7.33 10.97
C GLY A 58 19.37 -6.40 9.96
N PRO A 59 18.88 -5.15 9.86
CA PRO A 59 19.37 -4.20 8.87
C PRO A 59 20.75 -3.64 9.26
N TYR A 60 21.46 -3.13 8.26
CA TYR A 60 22.64 -2.30 8.50
C TYR A 60 22.24 -0.98 9.17
N LYS A 61 23.18 -0.33 9.88
CA LYS A 61 22.99 0.98 10.52
C LYS A 61 23.01 2.14 9.51
N LYS A 62 22.43 1.93 8.34
CA LYS A 62 22.29 2.89 7.26
C LYS A 62 20.82 2.94 6.87
N LEU A 63 20.29 4.15 6.88
CA LEU A 63 18.92 4.44 6.49
C LEU A 63 18.96 5.33 5.26
N HIS A 64 18.24 4.93 4.21
CA HIS A 64 18.07 5.77 3.02
C HIS A 64 16.70 6.42 3.05
N LYS A 65 16.63 7.67 2.59
CA LYS A 65 15.41 8.45 2.51
C LYS A 65 15.16 8.83 1.06
N TYR A 66 13.94 8.60 0.59
CA TYR A 66 13.51 8.87 -0.78
C TYR A 66 12.26 9.76 -0.79
N SER A 67 12.07 10.43 -1.91
CA SER A 67 10.89 11.28 -2.15
C SER A 67 9.83 10.61 -3.03
N GLY A 68 10.16 9.47 -3.63
CA GLY A 68 9.25 8.66 -4.43
C GLY A 68 9.75 7.23 -4.61
N CYS A 69 8.81 6.30 -4.82
CA CYS A 69 9.11 4.92 -5.17
C CYS A 69 7.99 4.29 -6.01
N ILE A 70 8.28 3.14 -6.59
CA ILE A 70 7.31 2.25 -7.22
C ILE A 70 7.39 0.92 -6.51
N ILE A 71 6.26 0.45 -5.97
CA ILE A 71 6.16 -0.82 -5.24
C ILE A 71 5.02 -1.61 -5.86
N GLY A 72 5.30 -2.83 -6.31
CA GLY A 72 4.30 -3.67 -6.97
C GLY A 72 3.64 -2.95 -8.16
N GLY A 73 4.39 -2.13 -8.90
CA GLY A 73 3.88 -1.34 -10.03
C GLY A 73 3.09 -0.07 -9.66
N VAL A 74 2.86 0.21 -8.38
CA VAL A 74 2.19 1.43 -7.91
C VAL A 74 3.22 2.51 -7.56
N ARG A 75 3.05 3.71 -8.14
CA ARG A 75 3.89 4.87 -7.82
C ARG A 75 3.38 5.58 -6.58
N PHE A 76 4.26 5.76 -5.60
CA PHE A 76 4.05 6.57 -4.41
C PHE A 76 4.99 7.78 -4.42
N LEU A 77 4.48 8.94 -4.02
CA LEU A 77 5.26 10.16 -3.86
C LEU A 77 5.01 10.76 -2.48
N THR A 78 6.04 11.31 -1.85
CA THR A 78 5.85 12.08 -0.61
C THR A 78 4.96 13.29 -0.88
N LYS A 79 4.24 13.75 0.15
CA LYS A 79 3.35 14.91 0.03
C LYS A 79 4.08 16.16 -0.46
N GLU A 80 5.29 16.38 0.03
CA GLU A 80 6.16 17.48 -0.40
C GLU A 80 6.46 17.40 -1.91
N ARG A 81 6.77 16.21 -2.43
CA ARG A 81 7.08 16.03 -3.85
C ARG A 81 5.86 16.06 -4.76
N GLU A 82 4.71 15.67 -4.23
CA GLU A 82 3.42 15.79 -4.91
C GLU A 82 3.00 17.26 -5.09
N GLU A 83 3.46 18.17 -4.23
CA GLU A 83 3.04 19.56 -4.25
C GLU A 83 3.27 20.23 -5.61
N GLY A 84 2.25 20.92 -6.11
CA GLY A 84 2.26 21.54 -7.45
C GLY A 84 2.02 20.59 -8.62
N ARG A 85 1.93 19.27 -8.40
CA ARG A 85 1.56 18.30 -9.45
C ARG A 85 0.05 18.21 -9.62
N LYS A 86 -0.38 17.80 -10.82
CA LYS A 86 -1.80 17.53 -11.12
C LYS A 86 -2.29 16.20 -10.54
N THR A 87 -1.38 15.25 -10.30
CA THR A 87 -1.70 13.91 -9.80
C THR A 87 -1.48 13.81 -8.29
N GLN A 88 -2.34 13.07 -7.60
CA GLN A 88 -2.13 12.71 -6.19
C GLN A 88 -1.59 11.29 -6.09
N ASN A 89 -0.43 11.12 -5.44
CA ASN A 89 0.23 9.84 -5.19
C ASN A 89 0.72 9.67 -3.74
N SER A 90 0.40 10.61 -2.87
CA SER A 90 0.76 10.62 -1.44
C SER A 90 -0.35 10.07 -0.54
N GLY A 91 -1.58 9.92 -1.03
CA GLY A 91 -2.67 9.38 -0.24
C GLY A 91 -2.51 7.86 -0.05
N VAL A 92 -2.59 7.43 1.20
CA VAL A 92 -2.35 6.03 1.58
C VAL A 92 -3.43 5.51 2.52
N CYS A 93 -3.74 4.22 2.41
CA CYS A 93 -4.51 3.51 3.41
C CYS A 93 -3.94 2.12 3.71
N VAL A 94 -4.12 1.65 4.93
CA VAL A 94 -3.73 0.31 5.37
C VAL A 94 -4.78 -0.26 6.31
N GLU A 95 -5.01 -1.56 6.26
CA GLU A 95 -5.86 -2.24 7.24
C GLU A 95 -5.01 -2.71 8.41
N GLY A 96 -5.48 -2.48 9.62
CA GLY A 96 -4.75 -2.92 10.81
C GLY A 96 -5.62 -2.94 12.07
N PRO A 97 -5.11 -3.57 13.14
CA PRO A 97 -5.83 -3.72 14.38
C PRO A 97 -5.83 -2.43 15.21
N HIS A 98 -7.03 -1.95 15.56
CA HIS A 98 -7.26 -0.89 16.53
C HIS A 98 -8.26 -1.34 17.59
N LYS A 99 -7.86 -1.37 18.87
CA LYS A 99 -8.72 -1.71 20.02
C LYS A 99 -9.56 -2.98 19.80
N GLY A 100 -8.95 -4.03 19.24
CA GLY A 100 -9.59 -5.33 19.02
C GLY A 100 -10.49 -5.41 17.79
N LYS A 101 -10.44 -4.43 16.88
CA LYS A 101 -11.12 -4.45 15.59
C LYS A 101 -10.14 -4.16 14.46
N ILE A 102 -10.36 -4.75 13.30
CA ILE A 102 -9.65 -4.32 12.09
C ILE A 102 -10.33 -3.06 11.57
N ILE A 103 -9.54 -2.01 11.35
CA ILE A 103 -9.99 -0.76 10.73
C ILE A 103 -9.08 -0.41 9.56
N THR A 104 -9.60 0.39 8.63
CA THR A 104 -8.78 1.03 7.60
C THR A 104 -8.25 2.35 8.14
N TYR A 105 -6.93 2.47 8.26
CA TYR A 105 -6.25 3.72 8.52
C TYR A 105 -6.11 4.50 7.22
N TYR A 106 -6.39 5.81 7.28
CA TYR A 106 -6.19 6.73 6.17
C TYR A 106 -5.13 7.75 6.56
N GLY A 107 -4.20 8.02 5.66
CA GLY A 107 -3.14 8.97 5.92
C GLY A 107 -2.53 9.56 4.67
N THR A 108 -1.53 10.40 4.91
CA THR A 108 -0.72 11.02 3.86
C THR A 108 0.73 10.59 4.04
N LEU A 109 1.34 10.09 2.97
CA LEU A 109 2.75 9.72 2.90
C LEU A 109 3.63 10.96 3.03
N THR A 110 4.45 11.02 4.07
CA THR A 110 5.37 12.13 4.34
C THR A 110 6.80 11.79 3.97
N ASP A 111 7.29 10.61 4.35
CA ASP A 111 8.64 10.15 4.03
C ASP A 111 8.66 8.68 3.60
N ILE A 112 9.61 8.33 2.72
CA ILE A 112 9.89 6.95 2.33
C ILE A 112 11.28 6.59 2.83
N TYR A 113 11.37 5.48 3.55
CA TYR A 113 12.62 4.97 4.10
C TYR A 113 12.92 3.57 3.59
N VAL A 114 14.20 3.29 3.33
CA VAL A 114 14.67 1.97 2.91
C VAL A 114 15.83 1.54 3.79
N LEU A 115 15.72 0.31 4.32
CA LEU A 115 16.76 -0.37 5.07
C LEU A 115 17.41 -1.45 4.23
N ASP A 116 18.73 -1.46 4.22
CA ASP A 116 19.52 -2.53 3.61
C ASP A 116 19.73 -3.65 4.63
N TYR A 117 19.47 -4.88 4.20
CA TYR A 117 19.69 -6.12 4.93
C TYR A 117 20.81 -6.92 4.24
N PRO A 118 21.41 -7.90 4.93
CA PRO A 118 22.35 -8.82 4.31
C PRO A 118 21.77 -9.52 3.09
N ASN A 119 22.65 -9.99 2.19
CA ASN A 119 22.31 -10.69 0.96
C ASN A 119 21.51 -9.80 -0.03
N ASP A 120 21.89 -8.51 -0.12
CA ASP A 120 21.31 -7.52 -1.04
C ASP A 120 19.79 -7.39 -0.94
N ARG A 121 19.26 -7.57 0.27
CA ARG A 121 17.82 -7.44 0.55
C ARG A 121 17.50 -6.03 1.03
N GLN A 122 16.33 -5.54 0.66
CA GLN A 122 15.85 -4.22 1.08
C GLN A 122 14.44 -4.32 1.65
N VAL A 123 14.16 -3.49 2.64
CA VAL A 123 12.81 -3.31 3.20
C VAL A 123 12.48 -1.84 3.15
N ALA A 124 11.40 -1.50 2.44
CA ALA A 124 10.85 -0.16 2.40
C ALA A 124 9.71 0.01 3.41
N PHE A 125 9.70 1.14 4.09
CA PHE A 125 8.60 1.55 4.96
C PHE A 125 8.30 3.03 4.77
N PHE A 126 7.04 3.36 4.97
CA PHE A 126 6.50 4.69 4.82
C PHE A 126 6.28 5.31 6.18
N MET A 127 6.63 6.58 6.30
CA MET A 127 6.17 7.44 7.39
C MET A 127 4.92 8.18 6.90
N CYS A 128 3.86 8.17 7.71
CA CYS A 128 2.56 8.68 7.29
C CYS A 128 1.94 9.60 8.34
N ASP A 129 1.30 10.67 7.91
CA ASP A 129 0.37 11.41 8.76
C ASP A 129 -0.98 10.68 8.78
N TRP A 130 -1.22 9.84 9.80
CA TRP A 130 -2.47 9.11 9.96
C TRP A 130 -3.58 9.99 10.56
N TYR A 131 -4.78 9.97 9.98
CA TYR A 131 -5.92 10.76 10.45
C TYR A 131 -6.69 10.08 11.60
N ASP A 132 -7.18 10.88 12.57
CA ASP A 132 -7.98 10.39 13.70
C ASP A 132 -9.41 10.06 13.25
N LEU A 133 -9.76 8.77 13.27
CA LEU A 133 -11.05 8.25 12.82
C LEU A 133 -12.05 7.91 13.95
N GLU A 134 -11.76 8.16 15.23
CA GLU A 134 -12.74 7.91 16.32
C GLU A 134 -13.35 9.20 16.88
N ARG A 135 -12.56 10.27 17.00
CA ARG A 135 -13.02 11.44 17.77
C ARG A 135 -13.95 12.31 16.93
N ASN A 136 -15.13 12.65 17.48
CA ASN A 136 -16.07 13.62 16.91
C ASN A 136 -16.71 13.24 15.55
N LYS A 137 -17.07 11.96 15.34
CA LYS A 137 -17.68 11.46 14.10
C LYS A 137 -16.87 11.83 12.84
N PRO A 138 -15.60 11.44 12.75
CA PRO A 138 -14.71 11.87 11.67
C PRO A 138 -14.84 11.02 10.40
N VAL A 139 -15.78 10.08 10.34
CA VAL A 139 -16.07 9.25 9.16
C VAL A 139 -17.57 9.27 8.90
N ILE A 140 -17.95 9.58 7.66
CA ILE A 140 -19.32 9.51 7.16
C ILE A 140 -19.32 8.65 5.91
N ILE A 141 -20.24 7.70 5.83
CA ILE A 141 -20.43 6.83 4.67
C ILE A 141 -21.77 7.22 4.05
N ASP A 142 -21.75 7.73 2.83
CA ASP A 142 -22.94 8.12 2.04
C ASP A 142 -22.93 7.34 0.73
N ASN A 143 -23.73 6.28 0.65
CA ASN A 143 -23.68 5.27 -0.41
C ASN A 143 -22.27 4.67 -0.55
N ASP A 144 -21.66 4.81 -1.73
CA ASP A 144 -20.33 4.28 -2.05
C ASP A 144 -19.17 5.23 -1.68
N PHE A 145 -19.48 6.40 -1.09
CA PHE A 145 -18.47 7.39 -0.73
C PHE A 145 -18.15 7.36 0.76
N VAL A 146 -16.85 7.36 1.06
CA VAL A 146 -16.33 7.52 2.42
C VAL A 146 -15.76 8.93 2.56
N SER A 147 -16.37 9.75 3.40
CA SER A 147 -15.86 11.09 3.75
C SER A 147 -15.19 11.05 5.11
N ILE A 148 -13.96 11.52 5.19
CA ILE A 148 -13.18 11.60 6.42
C ILE A 148 -12.86 13.06 6.80
N ASN A 149 -12.73 13.31 8.10
CA ASN A 149 -12.27 14.60 8.61
C ASN A 149 -10.75 14.55 8.90
N ILE A 150 -9.98 15.38 8.20
CA ILE A 150 -8.51 15.37 8.26
C ILE A 150 -7.91 16.34 9.28
N SER A 151 -8.72 16.89 10.20
CA SER A 151 -8.27 17.94 11.14
C SER A 151 -7.37 17.44 12.27
N LYS A 152 -7.41 16.13 12.57
CA LYS A 152 -6.69 15.52 13.69
C LYS A 152 -5.90 14.32 13.20
N ARG A 153 -4.82 14.02 13.91
CA ARG A 153 -3.89 12.93 13.60
C ARG A 153 -3.74 11.95 14.75
N TRP A 154 -3.39 10.72 14.42
CA TRP A 154 -3.02 9.66 15.36
C TRP A 154 -1.57 9.22 15.20
N TYR A 155 -1.09 8.49 16.23
CA TYR A 155 0.18 7.77 16.23
C TYR A 155 1.38 8.61 15.78
N THR A 156 1.45 9.88 16.17
CA THR A 156 2.54 10.78 15.75
C THR A 156 3.93 10.28 16.14
N ASP A 157 4.02 9.43 17.16
CA ASP A 157 5.27 8.84 17.65
C ASP A 157 5.56 7.45 17.03
N ASP A 158 4.57 6.81 16.39
CA ASP A 158 4.66 5.48 15.76
C ASP A 158 3.83 5.44 14.48
N ASN A 159 4.31 6.15 13.47
CA ASN A 159 3.58 6.42 12.24
C ASN A 159 4.13 5.68 11.02
N TYR A 160 4.82 4.57 11.26
CA TYR A 160 5.47 3.79 10.21
C TYR A 160 4.60 2.62 9.76
N VAL A 161 4.66 2.31 8.47
CA VAL A 161 3.99 1.15 7.88
C VAL A 161 4.89 0.51 6.83
N LEU A 162 4.85 -0.81 6.70
CA LEU A 162 5.55 -1.48 5.61
C LEU A 162 4.94 -1.05 4.28
N ALA A 163 5.79 -0.66 3.35
CA ALA A 163 5.33 -0.08 2.10
C ALA A 163 4.55 -1.09 1.24
N SER A 164 4.82 -2.40 1.40
CA SER A 164 4.07 -3.49 0.76
C SER A 164 2.63 -3.66 1.27
N GLN A 165 2.30 -3.14 2.46
CA GLN A 165 0.96 -3.26 3.05
C GLN A 165 0.04 -2.10 2.63
N VAL A 166 0.59 -1.08 1.99
CA VAL A 166 -0.12 0.18 1.71
C VAL A 166 -0.85 0.10 0.38
N LYS A 167 -2.13 0.49 0.40
CA LYS A 167 -2.92 0.75 -0.82
C LYS A 167 -2.98 2.27 -1.06
N GLN A 168 -2.98 2.68 -2.34
CA GLN A 168 -3.06 4.09 -2.72
C GLN A 168 -4.51 4.59 -2.68
N VAL A 169 -4.70 5.79 -2.14
CA VAL A 169 -5.97 6.53 -2.18
C VAL A 169 -5.72 7.96 -2.67
N PHE A 170 -6.77 8.65 -3.10
CA PHE A 170 -6.72 10.11 -3.27
C PHE A 170 -7.85 10.78 -2.49
N TYR A 171 -7.59 12.03 -2.11
CA TYR A 171 -8.50 12.83 -1.30
C TYR A 171 -9.10 13.95 -2.15
N VAL A 172 -10.43 14.06 -2.11
CA VAL A 172 -11.19 15.10 -2.82
C VAL A 172 -11.97 15.93 -1.80
N PRO A 173 -11.89 17.27 -1.82
CA PRO A 173 -12.67 18.09 -0.90
C PRO A 173 -14.16 17.77 -0.99
N ASP A 174 -14.78 17.50 0.16
CA ASP A 174 -16.21 17.19 0.23
C ASP A 174 -17.02 18.47 0.01
N THR A 175 -17.82 18.49 -1.06
CA THR A 175 -18.62 19.66 -1.45
C THR A 175 -19.84 19.89 -0.55
N LYS A 176 -20.35 18.83 0.11
CA LYS A 176 -21.49 18.89 1.02
C LYS A 176 -21.05 19.32 2.43
N LEU A 177 -20.02 18.66 2.98
CA LEU A 177 -19.57 18.86 4.36
C LEU A 177 -18.61 20.05 4.51
N LYS A 178 -17.81 20.35 3.47
CA LYS A 178 -16.87 21.49 3.36
C LYS A 178 -15.77 21.49 4.44
N GLY A 179 -14.82 22.43 4.35
CA GLY A 179 -13.75 22.58 5.35
C GLY A 179 -12.76 21.41 5.33
N ASN A 180 -12.50 20.80 6.49
CA ASN A 180 -11.52 19.71 6.64
C ASN A 180 -12.06 18.32 6.25
N TRP A 181 -13.15 18.27 5.49
CA TRP A 181 -13.76 17.02 5.03
C TRP A 181 -13.27 16.64 3.64
N GLN A 182 -12.84 15.40 3.50
CA GLN A 182 -12.32 14.83 2.26
C GLN A 182 -13.04 13.53 1.94
N VAL A 183 -13.56 13.40 0.73
CA VAL A 183 -13.98 12.12 0.16
C VAL A 183 -12.72 11.32 -0.18
N VAL A 184 -12.66 10.08 0.29
CA VAL A 184 -11.58 9.14 0.02
C VAL A 184 -12.00 8.24 -1.13
N GLN A 185 -11.14 8.13 -2.14
CA GLN A 185 -11.32 7.18 -3.23
C GLN A 185 -10.11 6.25 -3.28
N LYS A 186 -10.37 4.94 -3.17
CA LYS A 186 -9.36 3.90 -3.40
C LYS A 186 -8.99 3.88 -4.88
N VAL A 187 -7.69 3.83 -5.15
CA VAL A 187 -7.17 3.73 -6.52
C VAL A 187 -7.13 2.27 -6.93
N ASN A 188 -7.92 1.93 -7.95
CA ASN A 188 -7.86 0.60 -8.57
C ASN A 188 -6.92 0.67 -9.78
N HIS A 189 -5.73 0.09 -9.63
CA HIS A 189 -4.72 0.06 -10.67
C HIS A 189 -5.10 -0.99 -11.72
N ARG A 190 -5.49 -0.55 -12.92
CA ARG A 190 -6.02 -1.38 -14.02
C ARG A 190 -5.13 -2.54 -14.52
N HIS A 191 -3.88 -2.61 -14.07
CA HIS A 191 -2.90 -3.62 -14.47
C HIS A 191 -2.35 -4.45 -13.30
N LEU A 192 -2.90 -4.26 -12.10
CA LEU A 192 -2.59 -5.08 -10.94
C LEU A 192 -3.76 -6.02 -10.70
N PHE A 193 -3.47 -7.32 -10.69
CA PHE A 193 -4.47 -8.34 -10.40
C PHE A 193 -4.88 -8.20 -8.93
N ASP A 194 -6.15 -7.89 -8.70
CA ASP A 194 -6.75 -7.87 -7.37
C ASP A 194 -7.74 -9.05 -7.26
N PRO A 195 -7.40 -10.11 -6.50
CA PRO A 195 -8.27 -11.27 -6.30
C PRO A 195 -9.65 -10.91 -5.70
N GLU A 196 -9.74 -9.83 -4.93
CA GLU A 196 -10.98 -9.39 -4.27
C GLU A 196 -11.99 -8.81 -5.28
N VAL A 197 -11.49 -8.13 -6.31
CA VAL A 197 -12.32 -7.49 -7.34
C VAL A 197 -13.03 -8.51 -8.23
N TRP A 198 -12.42 -9.66 -8.49
CA TRP A 198 -13.04 -10.73 -9.29
C TRP A 198 -14.10 -11.53 -8.50
N SER A 199 -13.90 -11.69 -7.19
CA SER A 199 -14.86 -12.39 -6.32
C SER A 199 -16.17 -11.63 -6.15
N ALA A 200 -16.17 -10.30 -6.28
CA ALA A 200 -17.37 -9.47 -6.17
C ALA A 200 -18.20 -9.37 -7.48
N GLY A 201 -17.71 -9.93 -8.60
CA GLY A 201 -18.26 -9.71 -9.94
C GLY A 201 -19.04 -10.86 -10.58
N SER A 202 -19.25 -11.99 -9.92
CA SER A 202 -19.83 -13.19 -10.56
C SER A 202 -21.08 -13.72 -9.86
N GLU A 203 -22.18 -12.97 -9.91
CA GLU A 203 -23.52 -13.57 -9.87
C GLU A 203 -23.98 -13.88 -11.30
N SER A 204 -23.48 -14.98 -11.88
CA SER A 204 -24.26 -15.84 -12.78
C SER A 204 -23.48 -17.11 -13.11
N ALA A 205 -24.04 -18.22 -12.63
CA ALA A 205 -23.69 -19.62 -12.82
C ALA A 205 -22.90 -20.00 -14.10
N LEU A 206 -21.76 -20.68 -13.90
CA LEU A 206 -21.52 -22.01 -14.48
C LEU A 206 -20.78 -22.88 -13.45
N ASP A 207 -21.46 -23.94 -13.05
CA ASP A 207 -20.93 -25.07 -12.27
C ASP A 207 -19.88 -25.81 -13.11
N ILE A 208 -18.62 -25.71 -12.71
CA ILE A 208 -17.59 -26.70 -13.08
C ILE A 208 -16.86 -27.05 -11.79
N GLY A 209 -17.25 -28.17 -11.19
CA GLY A 209 -16.47 -28.82 -10.16
C GLY A 209 -15.10 -29.22 -10.69
N ALA A 210 -14.05 -28.76 -10.00
CA ALA A 210 -12.74 -29.37 -10.02
C ALA A 210 -12.03 -29.03 -8.69
N ASN A 211 -11.78 -30.06 -7.89
CA ASN A 211 -10.64 -30.04 -6.97
C ASN A 211 -9.39 -29.76 -7.80
N GLU A 212 -8.55 -28.82 -7.36
CA GLU A 212 -7.08 -28.90 -7.44
C GLU A 212 -6.49 -27.61 -6.83
N ASP A 213 -5.69 -27.82 -5.78
CA ASP A 213 -4.54 -27.01 -5.38
C ASP A 213 -4.63 -25.48 -5.59
N ILE A 214 -5.09 -24.78 -4.55
CA ILE A 214 -4.77 -23.37 -4.39
C ILE A 214 -3.26 -23.30 -4.17
N ALA A 215 -2.52 -23.10 -5.25
CA ALA A 215 -1.11 -22.77 -5.21
C ALA A 215 -0.95 -21.47 -4.43
N PHE A 216 -0.56 -21.59 -3.16
CA PHE A 216 0.02 -20.47 -2.42
C PHE A 216 1.30 -20.08 -3.16
N GLN A 217 1.23 -19.08 -4.02
CA GLN A 217 2.42 -18.34 -4.40
C GLN A 217 2.84 -17.56 -3.15
N GLU A 218 4.03 -17.86 -2.63
CA GLU A 218 4.72 -16.93 -1.74
C GLU A 218 4.75 -15.57 -2.47
N GLU A 219 4.27 -14.51 -1.81
CA GLU A 219 4.52 -13.16 -2.29
C GLU A 219 6.03 -12.94 -2.31
N GLU A 220 6.65 -13.22 -3.44
CA GLU A 220 7.95 -12.70 -3.78
C GLU A 220 7.76 -11.18 -3.82
N GLY A 221 8.18 -10.52 -2.73
CA GLY A 221 7.92 -9.10 -2.52
C GLY A 221 8.21 -8.29 -3.78
N GLY A 222 7.20 -7.60 -4.28
CA GLY A 222 7.28 -6.91 -5.56
C GLY A 222 8.49 -5.98 -5.62
N ASP A 223 9.11 -5.90 -6.80
CA ASP A 223 10.33 -5.10 -7.01
C ASP A 223 10.12 -3.64 -6.56
N ILE A 224 11.09 -3.10 -5.82
CA ILE A 224 11.05 -1.75 -5.28
C ILE A 224 11.94 -0.88 -6.18
N VAL A 225 11.31 -0.04 -7.00
CA VAL A 225 12.05 0.95 -7.80
C VAL A 225 12.08 2.26 -7.03
N LEU A 226 13.27 2.65 -6.57
CA LEU A 226 13.51 3.89 -5.86
C LEU A 226 13.89 4.99 -6.86
N ASP A 227 13.26 6.15 -6.76
CA ASP A 227 13.50 7.22 -7.73
C ASP A 227 13.43 8.60 -7.08
N ASP A 228 14.57 9.30 -6.99
CA ASP A 228 14.64 10.70 -6.58
C ASP A 228 14.47 11.69 -7.75
N THR A 229 14.46 11.18 -8.98
CA THR A 229 14.54 11.90 -10.25
C THR A 229 13.31 11.80 -11.15
N PHE A 230 12.20 11.16 -10.71
CA PHE A 230 10.85 11.23 -11.31
C PHE A 230 10.37 12.68 -11.55
N GLU A 231 11.03 13.40 -12.45
CA GLU A 231 10.50 14.51 -13.19
C GLU A 231 9.20 13.98 -13.77
N ALA A 232 8.09 14.67 -13.50
CA ALA A 232 6.91 14.40 -14.26
C ALA A 232 7.35 14.52 -15.72
N ASN A 233 7.41 13.42 -16.47
CA ASN A 233 7.48 13.51 -17.91
C ASN A 233 6.29 14.38 -18.28
N THR A 234 6.56 15.65 -18.56
CA THR A 234 5.61 16.55 -19.15
C THR A 234 5.38 15.94 -20.52
N LEU A 235 4.42 15.02 -20.61
CA LEU A 235 3.88 14.56 -21.88
C LEU A 235 3.07 15.73 -22.43
N SER A 236 3.77 16.80 -22.82
CA SER A 236 3.19 17.86 -23.61
C SER A 236 3.02 17.29 -25.02
N ARG A 237 1.76 17.18 -25.43
CA ARG A 237 1.41 17.02 -26.84
C ARG A 237 1.66 18.37 -27.51
N ASP A 238 2.91 18.66 -27.83
CA ASP A 238 3.29 19.90 -28.54
C ASP A 238 2.79 19.91 -30.00
N ASP A 239 2.23 18.78 -30.47
CA ASP A 239 1.55 18.61 -31.75
C ASP A 239 0.11 19.14 -31.75
N VAL A 240 -0.45 19.50 -30.58
CA VAL A 240 -1.81 20.02 -30.47
C VAL A 240 -1.77 21.46 -29.98
N ILE A 241 -2.05 22.40 -30.88
CA ILE A 241 -2.28 23.79 -30.52
C ILE A 241 -3.62 23.86 -29.77
N PRO A 242 -3.68 24.33 -28.51
CA PRO A 242 -4.93 24.46 -27.79
C PRO A 242 -5.81 25.52 -28.46
N GLU A 243 -6.98 25.12 -28.94
CA GLU A 243 -7.98 26.02 -29.49
C GLU A 243 -8.68 26.74 -28.33
N ILE A 244 -8.42 28.04 -28.18
CA ILE A 244 -9.01 28.86 -27.11
C ILE A 244 -10.39 29.33 -27.56
N VAL A 245 -11.42 28.57 -27.19
CA VAL A 245 -12.82 28.99 -27.38
C VAL A 245 -13.11 30.17 -26.45
N SER A 246 -13.20 31.36 -27.02
CA SER A 246 -13.40 32.62 -26.29
C SER A 246 -14.88 33.00 -26.15
N ASP A 247 -15.79 32.30 -26.84
CA ASP A 247 -17.21 32.61 -26.84
C ASP A 247 -18.03 31.53 -26.09
N PRO A 248 -18.73 31.89 -24.99
CA PRO A 248 -19.55 30.96 -24.21
C PRO A 248 -20.64 30.22 -25.01
N LYS A 249 -21.03 30.74 -26.18
CA LYS A 249 -22.07 30.12 -27.02
C LYS A 249 -21.58 28.91 -27.81
N GLU A 250 -20.29 28.85 -28.17
CA GLU A 250 -19.71 27.70 -28.89
C GLU A 250 -19.56 26.44 -28.00
N ILE A 251 -19.41 26.65 -26.69
CA ILE A 251 -19.32 25.57 -25.69
C ILE A 251 -20.66 24.80 -25.59
N ALA A 252 -21.80 25.48 -25.82
CA ALA A 252 -23.11 24.86 -25.78
C ALA A 252 -23.36 23.97 -27.01
N SER A 253 -22.91 24.37 -28.20
CA SER A 253 -23.04 23.59 -29.44
C SER A 253 -22.18 22.33 -29.47
N LEU A 254 -21.03 22.32 -28.77
CA LEU A 254 -20.16 21.13 -28.69
C LEU A 254 -20.75 20.02 -27.80
N LYS A 255 -21.67 20.35 -26.89
CA LYS A 255 -22.32 19.37 -26.00
C LYS A 255 -23.42 18.55 -26.70
N GLU A 256 -24.00 19.04 -27.80
CA GLU A 256 -25.09 18.36 -28.51
C GLU A 256 -24.62 17.44 -29.65
N GLY A 257 -23.32 17.44 -29.98
CA GLY A 257 -22.77 16.63 -31.09
C GLY A 257 -22.31 15.20 -30.75
N LEU A 258 -22.34 14.78 -29.48
CA LEU A 258 -21.91 13.44 -29.08
C LEU A 258 -23.06 12.42 -29.15
N VAL A 259 -23.54 12.15 -30.36
CA VAL A 259 -24.23 10.89 -30.69
C VAL A 259 -23.70 10.38 -32.04
N SER A 260 -22.87 9.33 -31.97
CA SER A 260 -22.81 8.14 -32.85
C SER A 260 -21.36 7.64 -32.96
N ARG A 261 -20.97 6.67 -32.12
CA ARG A 261 -19.72 5.93 -32.28
C ARG A 261 -20.00 4.60 -32.99
N SER A 262 -19.65 4.61 -34.28
CA SER A 262 -19.11 3.52 -35.13
C SER A 262 -19.81 2.16 -35.13
N GLU A 263 -20.46 1.85 -36.26
CA GLU A 263 -20.38 0.53 -36.89
C GLU A 263 -18.93 0.27 -37.31
N CYS A 264 -18.35 -0.85 -36.87
CA CYS A 264 -17.16 -1.46 -37.45
C CYS A 264 -17.35 -2.99 -37.45
N GLU A 265 -17.67 -3.48 -38.64
CA GLU A 265 -17.11 -4.68 -39.30
C GLU A 265 -17.16 -6.02 -38.54
N GLU A 266 -18.15 -6.85 -38.91
CA GLU A 266 -18.04 -8.31 -38.91
C GLU A 266 -17.23 -8.76 -40.15
N GLU A 267 -16.00 -9.22 -39.94
CA GLU A 267 -15.39 -10.18 -40.85
C GLU A 267 -15.89 -11.58 -40.47
N THR A 268 -16.58 -12.25 -41.41
CA THR A 268 -16.88 -13.68 -41.33
C THR A 268 -16.03 -14.44 -42.35
N GLU A 269 -15.45 -15.54 -41.88
CA GLU A 269 -14.76 -16.56 -42.67
C GLU A 269 -15.65 -17.14 -43.78
N ASN A 270 -15.13 -17.20 -45.00
CA ASN A 270 -14.97 -18.43 -45.81
C ASN A 270 -14.33 -18.14 -47.17
#